data_AF-A0A9C9BYF8-F1
#
_entry.id   AF-A0A9C9BYF8-F1
#
_cell.length_a   1.000
_cell.length_b   1.000
_cell.length_c   1.000
_cell.angle_alpha   90.00
_cell.angle_beta   90.00
_cell.angle_gamma   90.00
#
_symmetry.space_group_name_H-M   'P 1'
#
loop_
_entity.id
_entity.type
_entity.pdbx_description
1 polymer ?
#
loop_
_entity_poly.entity_id
_entity_poly.type
_entity_poly.pdbx_seq_one_letter_code
_entity_poly.pdbx_strand_id
1 'polypeptide(L)' 'MSTVALQGKISFFLIGALSILAVVLLTGASGTNPVGRYQIEIVVRNNITQIYVMDTTTGTVKWVDDMNKPFTEMKGD' A
#
# COMPACT_ATOMS: atom_id res chain seq x y z
N MET A 1 13.96 48.92 22.45
CA MET A 1 12.54 48.54 22.33
C MET A 1 12.14 47.99 20.93
N SER A 2 12.99 48.10 19.89
CA SER A 2 12.66 47.61 18.53
C SER A 2 13.00 46.12 18.28
N THR A 3 14.02 45.59 18.97
CA THR A 3 14.50 44.20 18.79
C THR A 3 13.53 43.14 19.32
N VAL A 4 12.88 43.40 20.47
CA VAL A 4 11.90 42.49 21.09
C VAL A 4 10.65 42.33 20.22
N ALA A 5 10.20 43.41 19.57
CA ALA A 5 9.06 43.38 18.66
C ALA A 5 9.38 42.64 17.35
N LEU A 6 10.61 42.77 16.84
CA LEU A 6 11.07 42.02 15.67
C LEU A 6 11.19 40.51 15.96
N GLN A 7 11.71 40.16 17.13
CA GLN A 7 11.83 38.77 17.59
C GLN A 7 10.45 38.09 17.72
N GLY A 8 9.46 38.79 18.28
CA GLY A 8 8.08 38.29 18.35
C GLY A 8 7.47 38.00 16.98
N LYS A 9 7.66 38.90 16.00
CA LYS A 9 7.17 38.71 14.62
C LYS A 9 7.77 37.49 13.93
N ILE A 10 9.08 37.27 14.12
CA ILE A 10 9.78 36.10 13.56
C ILE A 10 9.28 34.82 14.22
N SER A 11 9.05 34.82 15.54
CA SER A 11 8.50 33.66 16.24
C SER A 11 7.11 33.28 15.74
N PHE A 12 6.21 34.24 15.52
CA PHE A 12 4.88 33.96 14.98
C PHE A 12 4.93 33.40 13.54
N PHE A 13 5.84 33.90 12.70
CA PHE A 13 6.05 33.37 11.36
C PHE A 13 6.53 31.91 11.39
N LEU A 14 7.49 31.59 12.25
CA LEU A 14 8.01 30.23 12.39
C LEU A 14 6.94 29.25 12.89
N ILE A 15 6.12 29.65 13.87
CA ILE A 15 5.01 28.84 14.36
C ILE A 15 3.99 28.56 13.25
N GLY A 16 3.66 29.57 12.44
CA GLY A 16 2.78 29.39 11.28
C GLY A 16 3.36 28.43 10.24
N ALA A 17 4.64 28.59 9.89
CA ALA A 17 5.32 27.73 8.93
C ALA A 17 5.40 26.26 9.41
N LEU A 18 5.74 26.05 10.70
CA LEU A 18 5.76 24.72 11.32
C LEU A 18 4.36 24.08 11.35
N SER A 19 3.32 24.86 11.60
CA SER A 19 1.94 24.36 11.63
C SER A 19 1.48 23.89 10.25
N ILE A 20 1.79 24.66 9.18
CA ILE A 20 1.47 24.27 7.80
C ILE A 20 2.26 23.01 7.42
N LEU A 21 3.56 22.97 7.73
CA LEU A 21 4.40 21.80 7.45
C LEU A 21 3.88 20.54 8.16
N ALA A 22 3.46 20.66 9.42
CA ALA A 22 2.88 19.55 10.16
C ALA A 22 1.61 19.01 9.48
N VAL A 23 0.70 19.89 9.04
CA VAL A 23 -0.51 19.49 8.31
C VAL A 23 -0.17 18.77 7.01
N VAL A 24 0.80 19.27 6.24
CA VAL A 24 1.25 18.62 4.99
C VAL A 24 1.83 17.23 5.26
N LEU A 25 2.68 17.09 6.28
CA LEU A 25 3.29 15.80 6.64
C LEU A 25 2.27 14.80 7.18
N LEU A 26 1.29 15.26 7.95
CA LEU A 26 0.22 14.42 8.52
C LEU A 26 -0.79 13.98 7.47
N THR A 27 -1.10 14.82 6.48
CA THR A 27 -2.05 14.49 5.41
C THR A 27 -1.44 13.67 4.27
N GLY A 28 -0.13 13.75 4.07
CA GLY A 28 0.61 12.91 3.12
C GLY A 28 0.83 11.46 3.57
N ALA A 29 0.60 11.16 4.85
CA ALA A 29 0.71 9.81 5.42
C ALA A 29 -0.53 8.93 5.12
N SER A 30 -1.13 9.07 3.94
CA SER A 30 -2.08 8.06 3.46
C SER A 30 -1.28 6.82 3.07
N GLY A 31 -1.02 5.96 4.05
CA GLY A 31 -0.60 4.59 3.82
C GLY A 31 -1.73 3.85 3.12
N THR A 32 -1.88 4.03 1.82
CA THR A 32 -2.51 2.98 1.03
C THR A 32 -1.58 1.79 1.18
N ASN A 33 -1.97 0.80 1.98
CA ASN A 33 -1.42 -0.53 1.83
C ASN A 33 -1.42 -0.79 0.33
N PRO A 34 -0.29 -1.15 -0.30
CA PRO A 34 -0.36 -1.69 -1.64
C PRO A 34 -1.32 -2.87 -1.49
N VAL A 35 -2.55 -2.71 -1.99
CA VAL A 35 -3.52 -3.80 -2.04
C VAL A 35 -2.71 -4.91 -2.67
N GLY A 36 -2.47 -5.98 -1.91
CA GLY A 36 -1.58 -7.06 -2.30
C GLY A 36 -2.19 -7.70 -3.53
N ARG A 37 -1.96 -7.09 -4.70
CA ARG A 37 -2.76 -7.35 -5.92
C ARG A 37 -2.65 -8.80 -6.31
N TYR A 38 -1.60 -9.47 -5.84
CA TYR A 38 -1.32 -10.85 -6.10
C TYR A 38 -0.91 -11.57 -4.81
N GLN A 39 -1.60 -12.67 -4.50
CA GLN A 39 -1.16 -13.67 -3.53
C GLN A 39 -0.53 -14.83 -4.30
N ILE A 40 0.65 -15.28 -3.86
CA ILE A 40 1.34 -16.42 -4.44
C ILE A 40 1.22 -17.60 -3.47
N GLU A 41 0.76 -18.74 -3.97
CA GLU A 41 0.71 -20.00 -3.23
C GLU A 41 1.43 -21.09 -4.02
N ILE A 42 2.29 -21.86 -3.36
CA ILE A 42 3.05 -22.94 -3.98
C ILE A 42 2.56 -24.25 -3.37
N VAL A 43 2.03 -25.13 -4.22
CA VAL A 43 1.53 -26.45 -3.81
C VAL A 43 2.37 -27.51 -4.51
N VAL A 44 2.92 -28.45 -3.74
CA VAL A 44 3.63 -29.61 -4.28
C VAL A 44 2.79 -30.86 -4.06
N ARG A 45 2.37 -31.50 -5.16
CA ARG A 45 1.56 -32.74 -5.14
C ARG A 45 2.14 -33.72 -6.15
N ASN A 46 2.31 -35.00 -5.77
CA ASN A 46 2.79 -36.07 -6.67
C ASN A 46 4.05 -35.71 -7.47
N ASN A 47 5.01 -35.02 -6.83
CA ASN A 47 6.27 -34.58 -7.45
C ASN A 47 6.12 -33.48 -8.54
N ILE A 48 4.96 -32.83 -8.60
CA ILE A 48 4.68 -31.69 -9.47
C ILE A 48 4.52 -30.44 -8.58
N THR A 49 5.21 -29.36 -8.95
CA THR A 49 5.11 -28.06 -8.28
C THR A 49 4.15 -27.17 -9.05
N GLN A 50 3.06 -26.76 -8.40
CA GLN A 50 2.07 -25.85 -8.96
C GLN A 50 2.20 -24.50 -8.28
N ILE A 51 2.34 -23.44 -9.08
CA ILE A 51 2.46 -22.06 -8.60
C ILE A 51 1.17 -21.33 -8.94
N TYR A 52 0.44 -20.91 -7.92
CA TYR A 52 -0.82 -20.19 -8.03
C TYR A 52 -0.57 -18.70 -7.83
N VAL A 53 -0.99 -17.87 -8.80
CA VAL A 53 -1.01 -16.40 -8.65
C VAL A 53 -2.45 -15.91 -8.66
N MET A 54 -2.97 -15.53 -7.49
CA MET A 54 -4.34 -15.05 -7.32
C MET A 54 -4.40 -13.54 -7.29
N ASP A 55 -5.25 -12.95 -8.13
CA ASP A 55 -5.59 -11.53 -8.01
C ASP A 55 -6.56 -11.31 -6.85
N THR A 56 -6.09 -10.74 -5.75
CA THR A 56 -6.91 -10.55 -4.53
C THR A 56 -8.03 -9.52 -4.72
N THR A 57 -8.00 -8.76 -5.81
CA THR A 57 -9.05 -7.78 -6.15
C THR A 57 -10.26 -8.46 -6.78
N THR A 58 -10.03 -9.52 -7.57
CA THR A 58 -11.07 -10.21 -8.34
C THR A 58 -11.32 -11.65 -7.87
N GLY A 59 -10.45 -12.20 -7.03
CA GLY A 59 -10.43 -13.61 -6.64
C GLY A 59 -10.06 -14.56 -7.79
N THR A 60 -9.60 -14.03 -8.93
CA THR A 60 -9.28 -14.84 -10.12
C THR A 60 -7.84 -15.34 -10.06
N VAL A 61 -7.62 -16.60 -10.42
CA VAL A 61 -6.27 -17.17 -10.54
C VAL A 61 -5.75 -16.86 -11.94
N LYS A 62 -4.66 -16.10 -12.02
CA LYS A 62 -4.02 -15.69 -13.28
C LYS A 62 -2.96 -16.67 -13.77
N TRP A 63 -2.43 -17.50 -12.88
CA TRP A 63 -1.39 -18.47 -13.23
C TRP A 63 -1.60 -19.78 -12.49
N VAL A 64 -1.97 -20.79 -13.27
CA VAL A 64 -1.84 -22.25 -13.16
C VAL A 64 -1.61 -22.68 -14.61
N ASP A 65 -1.11 -23.88 -14.89
CA ASP A 65 -0.94 -24.41 -16.27
C ASP A 65 -2.15 -24.16 -17.21
N ASP A 66 -3.35 -23.87 -16.68
CA ASP A 66 -4.49 -23.28 -17.38
C ASP A 66 -4.73 -21.80 -16.98
N MET A 67 -4.67 -20.89 -17.96
CA MET A 67 -4.85 -19.45 -17.75
C MET A 67 -6.34 -19.05 -17.66
N ASN A 68 -6.67 -18.12 -16.76
CA ASN A 68 -8.00 -17.47 -16.60
C ASN A 68 -9.16 -18.35 -16.09
N LYS A 69 -8.93 -19.31 -15.19
CA LYS A 69 -10.01 -20.02 -14.48
C LYS A 69 -10.31 -19.39 -13.11
N PRO A 70 -11.60 -19.19 -12.74
CA PRO A 70 -11.98 -18.81 -11.37
C PRO A 70 -11.51 -19.85 -10.35
N PHE A 71 -11.08 -19.40 -9.15
CA PHE A 71 -10.59 -20.31 -8.11
C PHE A 71 -11.63 -21.37 -7.71
N THR A 72 -12.92 -20.99 -7.72
CA THR A 72 -14.05 -21.88 -7.40
C THR A 72 -14.22 -23.03 -8.39
N GLU A 73 -13.63 -22.93 -9.58
CA GLU A 73 -13.69 -23.94 -10.64
C GLU A 73 -12.45 -24.84 -10.68
N MET A 74 -11.43 -24.54 -9.86
CA MET A 74 -10.26 -25.38 -9.70
C MET A 74 -10.56 -26.54 -8.74
N LYS A 75 -11.32 -27.55 -9.21
CA LYS A 75 -11.42 -28.83 -8.51
C LYS A 75 -10.16 -29.66 -8.82
N GLY A 76 -9.45 -30.05 -7.76
CA GLY A 76 -8.15 -30.69 -7.86
C GLY A 76 -8.16 -32.05 -8.55
N ASP A 77 -7.15 -32.25 -9.39
CA ASP A 77 -6.57 -33.54 -9.75
C ASP A 77 -5.53 -33.96 -8.70
#